data_AF-A0A922ILT2-F1
#
_entry.id   AF-A0A922ILT2-F1
#
_cell.length_a   1.000
_cell.length_b   1.000
_cell.length_c   1.000
_cell.angle_alpha   90.00
_cell.angle_beta   90.00
_cell.angle_gamma   90.00
#
_symmetry.space_group_name_H-M   'P 1'
#
loop_
_entity.id
_entity.type
_entity.pdbx_description
1 polymer ?
#
loop_
_entity_poly.entity_id
_entity_poly.type
_entity_poly.pdbx_seq_one_letter_code
_entity_poly.pdbx_strand_id
1 'polypeptide(L)'
;LPNNAGHNLLSFYDYLVNVIRQTDKNTLIFYESVTYGIYFPFVNGIPGTGIQRVPGLLQDETARKKSVLSYHYYCWLLESTPSTENMPSWKRYLCDKVRVQLPGLLFVTHMHSNISML
;
A
#
# COMPACT_ATOMS: atom_id res chain seq x y z
N LEU A 1 2.65 -9.91 -14.32
CA LEU A 1 3.58 -10.19 -13.19
C LEU A 1 3.05 -9.68 -11.85
N PRO A 2 2.62 -8.41 -11.68
CA PRO A 2 2.18 -7.90 -10.37
C PRO A 2 0.90 -8.56 -9.83
N ASN A 3 -0.03 -8.95 -10.72
CA ASN A 3 -1.27 -9.63 -10.30
C ASN A 3 -0.99 -10.97 -9.62
N ASN A 4 -0.19 -11.84 -10.24
CA ASN A 4 0.16 -13.14 -9.67
C ASN A 4 0.97 -12.99 -8.38
N ALA A 5 1.90 -12.04 -8.35
CA ALA A 5 2.68 -11.74 -7.15
C ALA A 5 1.78 -11.29 -5.99
N GLY A 6 0.85 -10.38 -6.26
CA GLY A 6 -0.09 -9.87 -5.26
C GLY A 6 -1.13 -10.91 -4.81
N HIS A 7 -1.60 -11.78 -5.72
CA HIS A 7 -2.45 -12.92 -5.36
C HIS A 7 -1.73 -13.90 -4.42
N ASN A 8 -0.50 -14.29 -4.75
CA ASN A 8 0.29 -15.20 -3.92
C ASN A 8 0.62 -14.57 -2.56
N LEU A 9 0.98 -13.28 -2.56
CA LEU A 9 1.28 -12.53 -1.35
C LEU A 9 0.04 -12.40 -0.44
N LEU A 10 -1.14 -12.14 -1.01
CA LEU A 10 -2.38 -12.09 -0.26
C LEU A 10 -2.73 -13.44 0.36
N SER A 11 -2.62 -14.54 -0.38
CA SER A 11 -2.86 -15.88 0.15
C SER A 11 -1.92 -16.22 1.32
N PHE A 12 -0.65 -15.82 1.20
CA PHE A 12 0.32 -15.97 2.29
C PHE A 12 -0.06 -15.13 3.51
N TYR A 13 -0.44 -13.86 3.32
CA TYR A 13 -0.89 -13.03 4.43
C TYR A 13 -2.18 -13.55 5.08
N ASP A 14 -3.14 -14.09 4.34
CA ASP A 14 -4.34 -14.71 4.92
C ASP A 14 -3.99 -15.85 5.87
N TYR A 15 -3.05 -16.71 5.45
CA TYR A 15 -2.55 -17.78 6.30
C TYR A 15 -1.91 -17.23 7.58
N LEU A 16 -1.02 -16.24 7.46
CA LEU A 16 -0.35 -15.64 8.62
C LEU A 16 -1.34 -14.95 9.56
N VAL A 17 -2.28 -14.16 9.03
CA VAL A 17 -3.30 -13.50 9.83
C VAL A 17 -4.13 -14.53 10.58
N ASN A 18 -4.56 -15.61 9.91
CA ASN A 18 -5.30 -16.68 10.57
C ASN A 18 -4.49 -17.30 11.74
N VAL A 19 -3.21 -17.59 11.54
CA VAL A 19 -2.34 -18.13 12.59
C VAL A 19 -2.16 -17.13 13.75
N ILE A 20 -1.86 -15.87 13.45
CA ILE A 20 -1.73 -14.81 14.48
C ILE A 20 -3.02 -14.65 15.26
N ARG A 21 -4.18 -14.67 14.59
CA ARG A 21 -5.49 -14.54 15.23
C ARG A 21 -5.88 -15.75 16.06
N GLN A 22 -5.18 -16.87 16.02
CA GLN A 22 -5.42 -17.96 16.98
C GLN A 22 -5.01 -17.55 18.41
N THR A 23 -3.97 -16.71 18.55
CA THR A 23 -3.40 -16.33 19.85
C THR A 23 -3.60 -14.86 20.20
N ASP A 24 -3.68 -13.96 19.21
CA ASP A 24 -3.85 -12.52 19.40
C ASP A 24 -5.01 -11.98 18.57
N LYS A 25 -6.10 -11.62 19.24
CA LYS A 25 -7.33 -11.14 18.57
C LYS A 25 -7.31 -9.66 18.20
N ASN A 26 -6.40 -8.85 18.72
CA ASN A 26 -6.58 -7.40 18.79
C ASN A 26 -5.46 -6.56 18.19
N THR A 27 -4.21 -7.02 18.20
CA THR A 27 -3.10 -6.24 17.66
C THR A 27 -3.30 -5.92 16.19
N LEU A 28 -3.02 -4.67 15.78
CA LEU A 28 -3.09 -4.26 14.37
C LEU A 28 -2.09 -5.07 13.54
N ILE A 29 -2.53 -5.54 12.36
CA ILE A 29 -1.67 -6.23 11.41
C ILE A 29 -1.26 -5.27 10.32
N PHE A 30 0.05 -5.03 10.24
CA PHE A 30 0.66 -4.25 9.16
C PHE A 30 0.99 -5.21 8.02
N TYR A 31 0.53 -4.88 6.81
CA TYR A 31 0.81 -5.67 5.61
C TYR A 31 1.28 -4.76 4.48
N GLU A 32 2.17 -5.27 3.63
CA GLU A 32 2.74 -4.47 2.55
C GLU A 32 2.05 -4.78 1.22
N SER A 33 2.12 -3.81 0.30
CA SER A 33 1.82 -4.08 -1.10
C SER A 33 2.97 -4.85 -1.75
N VAL A 34 2.76 -5.34 -2.97
CA VAL A 34 3.90 -5.67 -3.84
C VAL A 34 4.79 -4.43 -3.94
N THR A 35 6.11 -4.55 -3.76
CA THR A 35 7.06 -3.44 -3.53
C THR A 35 6.87 -2.25 -4.46
N TYR A 36 6.69 -2.51 -5.75
CA TYR A 36 6.46 -1.46 -6.75
C TYR A 36 5.00 -1.33 -7.20
N GLY A 37 4.09 -2.14 -6.65
CA GLY A 37 2.68 -2.18 -7.05
C GLY A 37 1.96 -0.83 -6.87
N ILE A 38 2.39 -0.01 -5.91
CA ILE A 38 1.80 1.32 -5.69
C ILE A 38 2.20 2.33 -6.76
N TYR A 39 3.37 2.17 -7.37
CA TYR A 39 3.88 3.10 -8.40
C TYR A 39 3.53 2.68 -9.81
N PHE A 40 3.37 1.37 -10.05
CA PHE A 40 3.02 0.87 -11.36
C PHE A 40 1.50 0.75 -11.49
N PRO A 41 0.89 1.52 -12.41
CA PRO A 41 -0.52 1.33 -12.67
C PRO A 41 -0.70 -0.01 -13.39
N PHE A 42 -1.86 -0.64 -13.14
CA PHE A 42 -2.44 -1.74 -13.93
C PHE A 42 -2.10 -3.16 -13.49
N VAL A 43 -2.86 -3.63 -12.50
CA VAL A 43 -3.39 -4.99 -12.50
C VAL A 43 -4.81 -4.91 -13.07
N ASN A 44 -5.06 -5.45 -14.26
CA ASN A 44 -6.37 -5.45 -14.93
C ASN A 44 -7.00 -4.04 -15.12
N GLY A 45 -6.19 -3.02 -15.44
CA GLY A 45 -6.70 -1.67 -15.72
C GLY A 45 -7.00 -0.81 -14.50
N ILE A 46 -6.78 -1.31 -13.27
CA ILE A 46 -6.96 -0.55 -12.04
C ILE A 46 -5.58 -0.32 -11.37
N PRO A 47 -5.18 0.92 -11.05
CA PRO A 47 -4.00 1.18 -10.23
C PRO A 47 -4.21 0.65 -8.81
N GLY A 48 -3.22 -0.03 -8.21
CA GLY A 48 -3.39 -0.57 -6.85
C GLY A 48 -2.24 -1.42 -6.32
N THR A 49 -2.32 -1.77 -5.04
CA THR A 49 -1.30 -2.47 -4.23
C THR A 49 -0.91 -3.89 -4.71
N GLY A 50 -1.49 -4.37 -5.82
CA GLY A 50 -1.43 -5.76 -6.26
C GLY A 50 -2.35 -6.70 -5.46
N ILE A 51 -2.96 -6.21 -4.38
CA ILE A 51 -3.80 -6.98 -3.47
C ILE A 51 -5.24 -6.48 -3.56
N GLN A 52 -6.20 -7.39 -3.65
CA GLN A 52 -7.62 -7.04 -3.89
C GLN A 52 -8.43 -6.78 -2.60
N ARG A 53 -7.91 -7.16 -1.43
CA ARG A 53 -8.58 -7.05 -0.13
C ARG A 53 -7.58 -7.06 1.03
N VAL A 54 -8.00 -6.63 2.21
CA VAL A 54 -7.18 -6.81 3.41
C VAL A 54 -6.98 -8.30 3.72
N PRO A 55 -5.80 -8.70 4.25
CA PRO A 55 -5.59 -10.05 4.73
C PRO A 55 -6.57 -10.47 5.83
N GLY A 56 -6.98 -11.73 5.83
CA GLY A 56 -7.91 -12.32 6.81
C GLY A 56 -9.39 -11.97 6.59
N LEU A 57 -9.73 -11.13 5.61
CA LEU A 57 -11.11 -10.68 5.38
C LEU A 57 -12.09 -11.83 5.11
N LEU A 58 -11.64 -12.90 4.44
CA LEU A 58 -12.52 -14.03 4.11
C LEU A 58 -12.91 -14.85 5.33
N GLN A 59 -12.17 -14.72 6.44
CA GLN A 59 -12.40 -15.45 7.68
C GLN A 59 -13.04 -14.54 8.76
N ASP A 60 -12.74 -13.25 8.74
CA ASP A 60 -13.21 -12.27 9.73
C ASP A 60 -13.48 -10.92 9.07
N GLU A 61 -14.75 -10.52 9.01
CA GLU A 61 -15.14 -9.22 8.44
C GLU A 61 -14.57 -8.02 9.22
N THR A 62 -14.24 -8.22 10.50
CA THR A 62 -13.62 -7.18 11.34
C THR A 62 -12.14 -6.94 11.02
N ALA A 63 -11.52 -7.80 10.20
CA ALA A 63 -10.12 -7.64 9.76
C ALA A 63 -9.87 -6.26 9.12
N ARG A 64 -10.87 -5.67 8.45
CA ARG A 64 -10.78 -4.31 7.88
C ARG A 64 -10.44 -3.24 8.91
N LYS A 65 -10.91 -3.39 10.16
CA LYS A 65 -10.67 -2.44 11.25
C LYS A 65 -9.32 -2.64 11.93
N LYS A 66 -8.67 -3.78 11.68
CA LYS A 66 -7.43 -4.21 12.35
C LYS A 66 -6.26 -4.42 11.39
N SER A 67 -6.39 -3.95 10.16
CA SER A 67 -5.36 -4.07 9.12
C SER A 67 -4.87 -2.69 8.71
N VAL A 68 -3.56 -2.55 8.59
CA VAL A 68 -2.89 -1.31 8.20
C VAL A 68 -2.04 -1.59 6.98
N LEU A 69 -2.30 -0.86 5.89
CA LEU A 69 -1.44 -0.89 4.72
C LEU A 69 -0.14 -0.14 5.04
N SER A 70 0.95 -0.89 5.15
CA SER A 70 2.30 -0.38 5.40
C SER A 70 3.10 -0.42 4.12
N TYR A 71 3.10 0.67 3.35
CA TYR A 71 3.82 0.69 2.09
C TYR A 71 5.05 1.58 2.12
N HIS A 72 6.05 1.21 1.34
CA HIS A 72 7.26 1.99 1.24
C HIS A 72 7.13 3.10 0.20
N TYR A 73 7.25 4.33 0.71
CA TYR A 73 7.18 5.52 -0.11
C TYR A 73 8.58 5.98 -0.61
N TYR A 74 9.07 5.37 -1.68
CA TYR A 74 10.33 5.77 -2.32
C TYR A 74 10.09 6.68 -3.52
N CYS A 75 10.93 7.72 -3.66
CA CYS A 75 11.10 8.33 -4.97
C CYS A 75 12.08 7.46 -5.75
N TRP A 76 11.59 6.70 -6.74
CA TRP A 76 12.39 5.87 -7.64
C TRP A 76 13.63 6.56 -8.26
N LEU A 77 13.61 7.88 -8.45
CA LEU A 77 14.77 8.65 -8.93
C LEU A 77 15.94 8.67 -7.92
N LEU A 78 15.69 8.34 -6.65
CA LEU A 78 16.69 8.28 -5.58
C LEU A 78 17.49 6.98 -5.56
N GLU A 79 16.99 5.89 -6.17
CA GLU A 79 17.72 4.61 -6.23
C GLU A 79 19.07 4.77 -6.97
N SER A 80 19.17 5.78 -7.83
CA SER A 80 20.38 6.12 -8.59
C SER A 80 21.33 7.09 -7.88
N THR A 81 21.03 7.55 -6.66
CA THR A 81 21.84 8.57 -5.96
C THR A 81 22.54 7.92 -4.76
N PRO A 82 23.87 7.94 -4.68
CA PRO A 82 24.58 7.48 -3.49
C PRO A 82 24.09 8.21 -2.24
N SER A 83 23.95 7.49 -1.12
CA SER A 83 23.52 8.09 0.16
C SER A 83 24.51 9.13 0.72
N THR A 84 25.72 9.16 0.17
CA THR A 84 26.80 10.11 0.51
C THR A 84 26.70 11.43 -0.25
N GLU A 85 25.82 11.53 -1.24
CA GLU A 85 25.68 12.72 -2.09
C GLU A 85 24.41 13.52 -1.75
N ASN A 86 24.52 14.85 -1.83
CA ASN A 86 23.34 15.71 -1.72
C ASN A 86 22.44 15.52 -2.94
N MET A 87 21.16 15.27 -2.72
CA MET A 87 20.18 15.15 -3.81
C MET A 87 20.15 16.46 -4.64
N PRO A 88 20.38 16.40 -5.96
CA PRO A 88 20.26 17.56 -6.83
C PRO A 88 18.87 18.19 -6.77
N SER A 89 18.79 19.52 -6.82
CA SER A 89 17.52 20.27 -6.71
C SER A 89 16.46 19.84 -7.73
N TRP A 90 16.87 19.44 -8.94
CA TRP A 90 15.95 18.95 -9.96
C TRP A 90 15.36 17.57 -9.61
N LYS A 91 16.15 16.66 -9.03
CA LYS A 91 15.65 15.36 -8.54
C LYS A 91 14.63 15.57 -7.43
N ARG A 92 14.95 16.47 -6.48
CA ARG A 92 14.04 16.87 -5.40
C ARG A 92 12.72 17.41 -5.96
N TYR A 93 12.79 18.34 -6.91
CA TYR A 93 11.60 18.92 -7.55
C TYR A 93 10.73 17.85 -8.21
N LEU A 94 11.32 16.89 -8.94
CA LEU A 94 10.56 15.80 -9.54
C LEU A 94 9.91 14.90 -8.48
N CYS A 95 10.65 14.52 -7.44
CA CYS A 95 10.15 13.70 -6.33
C CYS A 95 9.02 14.37 -5.53
N ASP A 96 9.05 15.70 -5.42
CA ASP A 96 8.07 16.50 -4.66
C ASP A 96 6.85 16.90 -5.51
N LYS A 97 7.03 17.21 -6.81
CA LYS A 97 6.01 17.89 -7.62
C LYS A 97 5.36 17.04 -8.70
N VAL A 98 6.08 16.08 -9.31
CA VAL A 98 5.50 15.26 -10.40
C VAL A 98 4.48 14.24 -9.89
N ARG A 99 4.38 14.06 -8.56
CA ARG A 99 3.48 13.09 -7.93
C ARG A 99 1.99 13.48 -7.89
N VAL A 100 1.61 14.73 -8.14
CA VAL A 100 0.22 15.20 -7.93
C VAL A 100 -0.62 15.19 -9.22
N GLN A 101 -0.02 14.92 -10.38
CA GLN A 101 -0.64 15.23 -11.67
C GLN A 101 -0.56 14.09 -12.70
N LEU A 102 -0.68 12.84 -12.24
CA LEU A 102 -1.08 11.73 -13.11
C LEU A 102 -2.61 11.58 -13.02
N PRO A 103 -3.38 12.05 -14.02
CA PRO A 103 -4.83 12.01 -13.98
C PRO A 103 -5.27 10.54 -14.08
N GLY A 104 -5.85 10.04 -13.00
CA GLY A 104 -6.16 8.62 -12.78
C GLY A 104 -5.83 8.16 -11.35
N LEU A 105 -4.91 8.88 -10.70
CA LEU A 105 -4.64 8.80 -9.25
C LEU A 105 -5.67 9.60 -8.44
N LEU A 106 -6.97 9.39 -8.69
CA LEU A 106 -7.96 9.54 -7.63
C LEU A 106 -7.77 8.33 -6.71
N PHE A 107 -6.69 8.35 -5.91
CA PHE A 107 -6.79 7.77 -4.58
C PHE A 107 -8.02 8.42 -3.99
N VAL A 108 -8.99 7.59 -3.66
CA VAL A 108 -10.22 7.94 -2.94
C VAL A 108 -9.81 8.78 -1.73
N THR A 109 -9.74 10.09 -1.92
CA THR A 109 -9.83 11.09 -0.86
C THR A 109 -11.32 11.31 -0.59
N HIS A 110 -12.03 10.20 -0.39
CA HIS A 110 -13.31 10.18 0.31
C HIS A 110 -13.18 9.23 1.49
N MET A 111 -12.28 9.58 2.42
CA MET A 111 -12.64 9.45 3.83
C MET A 111 -13.49 10.68 4.16
N HIS A 112 -14.79 10.60 3.89
CA HIS A 112 -15.75 11.44 4.61
C HIS A 112 -15.82 10.92 6.04
N SER A 113 -14.87 11.37 6.87
CA SER A 113 -15.04 11.34 8.32
C SER A 113 -15.83 12.57 8.73
N ASN A 114 -17.14 12.55 8.48
CA ASN A 114 -18.05 13.32 9.31
C ASN A 114 -18.29 12.51 10.59
N ILE A 115 -17.27 12.49 11.47
CA ILE A 115 -17.50 12.29 12.89
C ILE A 115 -17.42 13.70 13.47
N SER A 116 -18.59 14.35 13.55
CA SER A 116 -18.75 15.59 14.29
C SER A 116 -18.39 15.31 15.75
N MET A 117 -17.36 16.00 16.25
CA MET A 117 -17.20 16.21 17.67
C MET A 117 -18.27 17.22 18.11
N LEU A 118 -19.35 16.69 18.69
CA LEU A 118 -20.20 17.33 19.70
C LEU A 118 -20.68 16.21 20.63
#